data_AF-A0A8A4TH43-F1
#
_entry.id   AF-A0A8A4TH43-F1
#
_cell.length_a   1.000
_cell.length_b   1.000
_cell.length_c   1.000
_cell.angle_alpha   90.00
_cell.angle_beta   90.00
_cell.angle_gamma   90.00
#
_symmetry.space_group_name_H-M   'P 1'
#
loop_
_entity.id
_entity.type
_entity.pdbx_description
1 polymer ?
#
loop_
_entity_poly.entity_id
_entity_poly.type
_entity_poly.pdbx_seq_one_letter_code
_entity_poly.pdbx_strand_id
1 'polypeptide(L)'
;MKFLCVECDEPMKFDQFGGMDDDGSLAVTFRCPSCEWGVTMLTNPQETQMVRSLGVQIGSERTAPAPMAMLRQFMPFDALDGVDGEASPVEASASGASKCPFAKMIKDMDT
;
A
#
# COMPACT_ATOMS: atom_id res chain seq x y z
N MET A 1 16.79 8.71 2.72
CA MET A 1 17.96 9.49 3.19
C MET A 1 18.44 8.95 4.53
N LYS A 2 19.70 9.22 4.93
CA LYS A 2 20.27 8.88 6.25
C LYS A 2 20.78 10.16 6.90
N PHE A 3 20.59 10.30 8.20
CA PHE A 3 21.02 11.46 8.99
C PHE A 3 21.94 11.02 10.12
N LEU A 4 22.88 11.88 10.50
CA LEU A 4 23.81 11.71 11.61
C LEU A 4 23.52 12.78 12.65
N CYS A 5 23.37 12.39 13.92
CA CYS A 5 23.32 13.36 15.01
C CYS A 5 24.74 13.87 15.27
N VAL A 6 24.97 15.18 15.17
CA VAL A 6 26.31 15.77 15.35
C VAL A 6 26.74 15.76 16.82
N GLU A 7 25.79 15.89 17.75
CA GLU A 7 26.11 15.90 19.20
C GLU A 7 26.50 14.53 19.73
N CYS A 8 25.89 13.46 19.21
CA CYS A 8 26.14 12.07 19.65
C CYS A 8 27.02 11.25 18.70
N ASP A 9 27.34 11.79 17.52
CA ASP A 9 28.09 11.12 16.44
C ASP A 9 27.52 9.74 16.06
N GLU A 10 26.20 9.63 15.96
CA GLU A 10 25.52 8.37 15.64
C GLU A 10 24.44 8.49 14.56
N PRO A 11 24.20 7.42 13.77
CA PRO A 11 23.17 7.43 12.74
C PRO A 11 21.77 7.50 13.36
N MET A 12 21.00 8.50 12.96
CA MET A 12 19.61 8.66 13.36
C MET A 12 18.74 7.52 12.82
N LYS A 13 17.67 7.19 13.54
CA LYS A 13 16.71 6.15 13.17
C LYS A 13 15.45 6.78 12.60
N PHE A 14 14.83 6.06 11.66
CA PHE A 14 13.47 6.40 11.23
C PHE A 14 12.56 6.31 12.44
N ASP A 15 11.75 7.34 12.61
CA ASP A 15 10.87 7.50 13.75
C ASP A 15 9.41 7.35 13.32
N GLN A 16 8.92 8.26 12.46
CA GLN A 16 7.54 8.19 11.99
C GLN A 16 7.37 8.75 10.58
N PHE A 17 6.31 8.28 9.93
CA PHE A 17 5.79 8.81 8.68
C PHE A 17 4.75 9.89 9.03
N GLY A 18 4.99 11.13 8.61
CA GLY A 18 4.09 12.25 8.89
C GLY A 18 2.84 12.28 8.01
N GLY A 19 2.77 11.41 6.99
CA GLY A 19 1.69 11.40 6.00
C GLY A 19 1.95 12.40 4.88
N MET A 20 0.94 12.56 4.03
CA MET A 20 0.95 13.54 2.95
C MET A 20 0.14 14.76 3.35
N ASP A 21 0.68 15.93 3.08
CA ASP A 21 -0.03 17.18 3.24
C ASP A 21 -1.01 17.41 2.07
N ASP A 22 -1.90 18.39 2.21
CA ASP A 22 -2.89 18.75 1.17
C ASP A 22 -2.25 19.12 -0.17
N ASP A 23 -1.04 19.69 -0.13
CA ASP A 23 -0.25 20.03 -1.32
C ASP A 23 0.47 18.83 -1.95
N GLY A 24 0.42 17.65 -1.32
CA GLY A 24 1.03 16.41 -1.82
C GLY A 24 2.51 16.21 -1.47
N SER A 25 3.06 17.06 -0.60
CA SER A 25 4.36 16.82 0.05
C SER A 25 4.28 15.62 0.99
N LEU A 26 5.40 14.94 1.21
CA LEU A 26 5.52 13.88 2.19
C LEU A 26 6.47 14.30 3.31
N ALA A 27 5.99 14.18 4.56
CA ALA A 27 6.79 14.38 5.76
C ALA A 27 7.35 13.06 6.32
N VAL A 28 8.64 13.04 6.66
CA VAL A 28 9.32 11.89 7.28
C VAL A 28 10.21 12.37 8.42
N THR A 29 10.05 11.79 9.62
CA THR A 29 10.83 12.16 10.80
C THR A 29 11.88 11.11 11.15
N PHE A 30 13.05 11.58 11.53
CA PHE A 30 14.15 10.78 12.07
C PHE A 30 14.53 11.31 13.45
N ARG A 31 14.85 10.41 14.38
CA ARG A 31 15.31 10.77 15.73
C ARG A 31 16.65 10.12 16.07
N CYS A 32 17.46 10.84 16.84
CA CYS A 32 18.65 10.32 17.48
C CYS A 32 18.26 9.35 18.61
N PRO A 33 18.78 8.12 18.67
CA PRO A 33 18.40 7.17 19.71
C PRO A 33 18.97 7.52 21.09
N SER A 34 20.04 8.32 21.20
CA SER A 34 20.63 8.70 22.49
C SER A 34 20.08 9.99 23.09
N CYS A 35 19.92 11.06 22.29
CA CYS A 35 19.51 12.38 22.78
C CYS A 35 18.11 12.82 22.32
N GLU A 36 17.40 11.99 21.56
CA GLU A 36 16.03 12.21 21.06
C GLU A 36 15.83 13.42 20.13
N TRP A 37 16.88 14.19 19.85
CA TRP A 37 16.81 15.27 18.86
C TRP A 37 16.37 14.73 17.50
N GLY A 38 15.48 15.47 16.84
CA GLY A 38 14.79 15.02 15.63
C GLY A 38 14.88 15.98 14.46
N VAL A 39 14.85 15.42 13.26
CA VAL A 39 14.76 16.15 11.99
C VAL A 39 13.58 15.62 11.21
N THR A 40 12.75 16.53 10.69
CA THR A 40 11.67 16.20 9.77
C THR A 40 12.04 16.67 8.37
N MET A 41 12.08 15.74 7.44
CA MET A 41 12.25 16.00 6.02
C MET A 41 10.87 16.18 5.40
N LEU A 42 10.70 17.27 4.66
CA LEU A 42 9.53 17.50 3.82
C LEU A 42 9.97 17.36 2.35
N THR A 43 9.41 16.40 1.64
CA THR A 43 9.72 16.20 0.22
C THR A 43 8.98 17.21 -0.64
N ASN A 44 9.49 17.46 -1.84
CA ASN A 44 8.80 18.30 -2.81
C ASN A 44 7.50 17.60 -3.29
N PRO A 45 6.37 18.32 -3.39
CA PRO A 45 5.13 17.80 -3.96
C PRO A 45 5.30 17.12 -5.31
N GLN A 46 6.02 17.76 -6.25
CA GLN A 46 6.11 17.30 -7.64
C GLN A 46 6.89 15.98 -7.73
N GLU A 47 7.95 15.86 -6.93
CA GLU A 47 8.73 14.63 -6.83
C GLU A 47 7.89 13.51 -6.19
N THR A 48 7.16 13.83 -5.12
CA THR A 48 6.31 12.86 -4.42
C THR A 48 5.20 12.34 -5.34
N GLN A 49 4.55 13.23 -6.09
CA GLN A 49 3.54 12.85 -7.07
C GLN A 49 4.11 11.98 -8.20
N MET A 50 5.31 12.32 -8.70
CA MET A 50 5.99 11.50 -9.71
C MET A 50 6.25 10.08 -9.20
N VAL A 51 6.83 9.93 -7.99
CA VAL A 51 7.13 8.61 -7.41
C VAL A 51 5.86 7.79 -7.20
N ARG A 52 4.76 8.42 -6.76
CA ARG A 52 3.47 7.75 -6.59
C ARG A 52 2.86 7.29 -7.91
N SER A 53 3.00 8.08 -8.98
CA SER A 53 2.51 7.70 -10.31
C SER A 53 3.14 6.40 -10.83
N LEU A 54 4.34 6.07 -10.34
CA LEU A 54 5.05 4.82 -10.65
C LEU A 54 4.54 3.62 -9.83
N GLY A 55 3.54 3.82 -8.96
CA GLY A 55 2.95 2.77 -8.12
C GLY A 55 3.84 2.34 -6.94
N VAL A 56 4.91 3.08 -6.65
CA VAL A 56 5.81 2.79 -5.53
C VAL A 56 5.10 3.11 -4.21
N GLN A 57 4.94 2.11 -3.36
CA GLN A 57 4.45 2.29 -2.00
C GLN A 57 5.54 2.91 -1.13
N ILE A 58 5.24 4.05 -0.53
CA ILE A 58 6.13 4.73 0.38
C ILE A 58 5.67 4.41 1.81
N GLY A 59 6.57 3.84 2.62
CA GLY A 59 6.30 3.56 4.04
C GLY A 59 5.58 2.25 4.34
N SER A 60 5.64 1.23 3.46
CA SER A 60 5.08 -0.08 3.79
C SER A 60 5.73 -0.67 5.06
N GLU A 61 4.89 -1.29 5.88
CA GLU A 61 5.30 -1.95 7.13
C GLU A 61 6.46 -2.92 6.86
N ARG A 62 7.45 -2.98 7.77
CA ARG A 62 8.54 -3.97 7.70
C ARG A 62 8.08 -5.41 8.01
N THR A 63 6.80 -5.69 7.86
CA THR A 63 6.25 -7.04 7.97
C THR A 63 6.52 -7.74 6.64
N ALA A 64 6.96 -9.00 6.69
CA ALA A 64 7.19 -9.78 5.48
C ALA A 64 5.91 -9.74 4.61
N PRO A 65 6.02 -9.45 3.30
CA PRO A 65 4.85 -9.34 2.45
C PRO A 65 4.06 -10.65 2.51
N ALA A 66 2.76 -10.55 2.78
CA ALA A 66 1.89 -11.72 2.78
C ALA A 66 1.97 -12.43 1.41
N PRO A 67 1.76 -13.76 1.34
CA PRO A 67 1.83 -14.48 0.06
C PRO A 67 0.89 -13.86 -0.97
N MET A 68 1.36 -13.63 -2.19
CA MET A 68 0.58 -12.94 -3.25
C MET A 68 0.09 -11.52 -2.87
N ALA A 69 0.79 -10.80 -1.98
CA ALA A 69 0.43 -9.44 -1.58
C ALA A 69 0.14 -8.49 -2.76
N MET A 70 0.97 -8.54 -3.81
CA MET A 70 0.76 -7.74 -5.02
C MET A 70 -0.56 -8.06 -5.70
N LEU A 71 -0.94 -9.34 -5.79
CA LEU A 71 -2.20 -9.76 -6.42
C LEU A 71 -3.40 -9.33 -5.58
N ARG A 72 -3.29 -9.39 -4.25
CA ARG A 72 -4.34 -8.98 -3.32
C ARG A 72 -4.66 -7.50 -3.39
N GLN A 73 -3.67 -6.65 -3.68
CA GLN A 73 -3.89 -5.21 -3.82
C GLN A 73 -4.78 -4.85 -5.02
N PHE A 74 -4.88 -5.73 -6.02
CA PHE A 74 -5.74 -5.56 -7.18
C PHE A 74 -7.05 -6.38 -7.10
N MET A 75 -7.28 -7.13 -6.01
CA MET A 75 -8.53 -7.85 -5.79
C MET A 75 -9.52 -6.98 -5.00
N PRO A 76 -10.82 -6.99 -5.35
CA PRO A 76 -11.85 -6.35 -4.55
C PRO A 76 -11.96 -7.01 -3.17
N PHE A 77 -12.16 -6.17 -2.14
CA PHE A 77 -12.11 -6.52 -0.71
C PHE A 77 -13.14 -7.59 -0.27
N ASP A 78 -14.19 -7.84 -1.07
CA ASP A 78 -15.28 -8.79 -0.77
C ASP A 78 -14.91 -10.28 -0.89
N ALA A 79 -13.71 -10.64 -1.32
CA ALA A 79 -13.34 -12.04 -1.57
C ALA A 79 -12.66 -12.76 -0.39
N LEU A 80 -12.47 -12.13 0.77
CA LEU A 80 -11.58 -12.66 1.83
C LEU A 80 -12.21 -12.91 3.20
N ASP A 81 -13.50 -12.64 3.42
CA ASP A 81 -14.21 -13.14 4.61
C ASP A 81 -14.83 -14.52 4.32
N GLY A 82 -14.01 -15.56 4.40
CA GLY A 82 -14.44 -16.92 4.07
C GLY A 82 -13.41 -17.99 4.39
N VAL A 83 -12.85 -17.96 5.60
CA VAL A 83 -12.09 -19.09 6.14
C VAL A 83 -12.48 -19.29 7.60
N ASP A 84 -13.65 -19.87 7.77
CA ASP A 84 -13.94 -20.77 8.89
C ASP A 84 -14.34 -22.11 8.29
N GLY A 85 -13.59 -23.15 8.65
CA GLY A 85 -13.75 -24.48 8.09
C GLY A 85 -15.05 -25.14 8.55
N GLU A 86 -15.80 -25.70 7.61
CA GLU A 86 -16.39 -27.04 7.69
C GLU A 86 -17.06 -27.41 6.35
N ALA A 87 -17.04 -28.70 6.03
CA ALA A 87 -17.31 -29.25 4.70
C ALA A 87 -18.81 -29.49 4.42
N SER A 88 -19.33 -29.00 3.29
CA SER A 88 -20.13 -29.74 2.27
C SER A 88 -20.95 -28.82 1.36
N PRO A 89 -21.32 -29.26 0.14
CA PRO A 89 -21.72 -28.39 -0.95
C PRO A 89 -23.24 -28.20 -1.01
N VAL A 90 -23.71 -26.98 -1.25
CA VAL A 90 -24.99 -26.74 -1.92
C VAL A 90 -25.04 -25.34 -2.55
N GLU A 91 -25.29 -25.38 -3.86
CA GLU A 91 -26.12 -24.47 -4.65
C GLU A 91 -25.66 -23.02 -4.86
N ALA A 92 -25.18 -22.80 -6.08
CA ALA A 92 -24.99 -21.50 -6.70
C ALA A 92 -26.31 -20.74 -6.77
N SER A 93 -26.44 -19.69 -5.96
CA SER A 93 -27.45 -18.66 -6.15
C SER A 93 -26.80 -17.50 -6.89
N ALA A 94 -27.11 -17.40 -8.17
CA ALA A 94 -26.74 -16.30 -9.04
C ALA A 94 -27.42 -15.00 -8.56
N SER A 95 -26.62 -14.01 -8.18
CA SER A 95 -27.02 -12.61 -8.33
C SER A 95 -25.78 -11.71 -8.33
N GLY A 96 -25.68 -10.89 -9.37
CA GLY A 96 -24.55 -10.00 -9.58
C GLY A 96 -24.11 -10.04 -11.03
N ALA A 97 -25.01 -9.67 -11.95
CA ALA A 97 -24.70 -9.46 -13.35
C ALA A 97 -23.59 -8.39 -13.48
N SER A 98 -22.33 -8.83 -13.45
CA SER A 98 -21.22 -8.00 -13.86
C SER A 98 -21.40 -7.71 -15.34
N LYS A 99 -21.59 -6.44 -15.68
CA LYS A 99 -21.47 -5.92 -17.05
C LYS A 99 -20.02 -6.09 -17.50
N CYS A 100 -19.62 -7.32 -17.79
CA CYS A 100 -18.34 -7.61 -18.39
C CYS A 100 -18.51 -7.46 -19.90
N PRO A 101 -17.91 -6.43 -20.53
CA PRO A 101 -18.05 -6.17 -21.96
C PRO A 101 -17.59 -7.35 -22.83
N PHE A 102 -16.70 -8.19 -22.29
CA PHE A 102 -16.19 -9.39 -22.96
C PHE A 102 -17.19 -10.56 -22.97
N ALA A 103 -18.11 -10.64 -22.00
CA ALA A 103 -19.15 -11.69 -22.00
C ALA A 103 -20.16 -11.50 -23.15
N LYS A 104 -20.29 -10.27 -23.67
CA LYS A 104 -21.11 -9.98 -24.84
C LYS A 104 -20.48 -10.49 -26.14
N MET A 105 -19.16 -10.37 -26.28
CA MET A 105 -18.43 -10.79 -27.49
C MET A 105 -18.41 -12.31 -27.69
N ILE A 106 -18.33 -13.09 -26.60
CA ILE A 106 -18.36 -14.56 -26.68
C ILE A 106 -19.72 -15.05 -27.19
N LYS A 107 -20.80 -14.32 -26.87
CA LYS A 107 -22.16 -14.68 -27.27
C LYS A 107 -22.44 -14.40 -28.75
N ASP A 108 -21.71 -13.47 -29.35
CA ASP A 108 -21.85 -13.10 -30.76
C ASP A 108 -21.02 -14.00 -31.70
N MET A 109 -20.15 -14.87 -31.17
CA MET A 109 -19.21 -15.70 -31.95
C MET A 109 -19.71 -17.15 -32.19
N ASP A 110 -20.87 -17.51 -31.63
CA ASP A 110 -21.52 -18.84 -31.75
C ASP A 110 -22.79 -18.82 -32.62
N THR A 111 -22.95 -17.79 -33.48
CA THR A 111 -24.00 -17.70 -34.50
C THR A 111 -23.37 -17.66 -35.89
#